data_AF-E4MAM6-F1
#
_entry.id   AF-E4MAM6-F1
#
_cell.length_a   1.000
_cell.length_b   1.000
_cell.length_c   1.000
_cell.angle_alpha   90.00
_cell.angle_beta   90.00
_cell.angle_gamma   90.00
#
_symmetry.space_group_name_H-M   'P 1'
#
loop_
_entity.id
_entity.type
_entity.pdbx_description
1 polymer ?
#
loop_
_entity_poly.entity_id
_entity_poly.type
_entity_poly.pdbx_seq_one_letter_code
_entity_poly.pdbx_strand_id
1 'polypeptide(L)'
;MSIELGILGGGRVNFAHDDETGDWYICRADDSEGFIVWKDKRCARFSAGFIVQRLMRQAKVERKSVQFMMARMPVEIGGVAYYKILLSNPILR
;
A
#
# COMPACT_ATOMS: atom_id res chain seq x y z
N MET A 1 -6.48 -10.46 1.12
CA MET A 1 -5.78 -9.19 0.82
C MET A 1 -6.30 -8.42 -0.40
N SER A 2 -6.14 -8.82 -1.67
CA SER A 2 -6.67 -8.00 -2.80
C SER A 2 -8.20 -7.87 -2.79
N ILE A 3 -8.90 -8.91 -2.29
CA ILE A 3 -10.36 -8.93 -2.10
C ILE A 3 -10.81 -7.98 -0.97
N GLU A 4 -10.08 -7.90 0.14
CA GLU A 4 -10.46 -7.05 1.29
C GLU A 4 -10.29 -5.57 0.98
N LEU A 5 -9.30 -5.21 0.14
CA LEU A 5 -9.15 -3.85 -0.37
C LEU A 5 -10.11 -3.54 -1.54
N GLY A 6 -10.84 -4.53 -2.06
CA GLY A 6 -11.66 -4.38 -3.26
C GLY A 6 -10.89 -4.01 -4.54
N ILE A 7 -9.56 -4.17 -4.53
CA ILE A 7 -8.70 -3.79 -5.66
C ILE A 7 -8.66 -4.97 -6.63
N LEU A 8 -9.54 -4.92 -7.61
CA LEU A 8 -9.50 -5.79 -8.79
C LEU A 8 -8.47 -5.28 -9.80
N GLY A 9 -8.03 -6.16 -10.70
CA GLY A 9 -7.21 -5.75 -11.83
C GLY A 9 -7.89 -4.65 -12.65
N GLY A 10 -7.14 -3.60 -12.99
CA GLY A 10 -7.65 -2.44 -13.70
C GLY A 10 -8.08 -1.29 -12.79
N GLY A 11 -8.14 -1.50 -11.47
CA GLY A 11 -8.33 -0.41 -10.51
C GLY A 11 -7.06 0.41 -10.26
N ARG A 12 -7.18 1.45 -9.43
CA ARG A 12 -6.08 2.33 -9.04
C ARG A 12 -5.93 2.43 -7.53
N VAL A 13 -4.72 2.78 -7.08
CA VAL A 13 -4.40 2.99 -5.65
C VAL A 13 -3.62 4.27 -5.42
N ASN A 14 -3.86 4.89 -4.26
CA ASN A 14 -3.09 6.00 -3.74
C ASN A 14 -2.37 5.62 -2.43
N PHE A 15 -1.30 6.34 -2.14
CA PHE A 15 -0.56 6.26 -0.89
C PHE A 15 -0.66 7.57 -0.14
N ALA A 16 -0.85 7.50 1.16
CA ALA A 16 -0.80 8.65 2.05
C ALA A 16 0.27 8.42 3.11
N HIS A 17 1.03 9.48 3.42
CA HIS A 17 1.93 9.54 4.55
C HIS A 17 1.35 10.53 5.55
N ASP A 18 1.19 10.09 6.78
CA ASP A 18 0.83 10.96 7.89
C ASP A 18 2.12 11.47 8.53
N ASP A 19 2.40 12.75 8.39
CA ASP A 19 3.63 13.38 8.90
C ASP A 19 3.65 13.49 10.44
N GLU A 20 2.50 13.41 11.12
CA GLU A 20 2.41 13.48 12.58
C GLU A 20 2.77 12.13 13.22
N THR A 21 2.18 11.05 12.71
CA THR A 21 2.40 9.69 13.23
C THR A 21 3.57 8.98 12.55
N GLY A 22 3.98 9.44 11.37
CA GLY A 22 4.88 8.75 10.46
C GLY A 22 4.24 7.53 9.78
N ASP A 23 2.93 7.34 9.90
CA ASP A 23 2.27 6.16 9.36
C ASP A 23 2.06 6.26 7.84
N TRP A 24 2.12 5.10 7.18
CA TRP A 24 1.82 4.98 5.76
C TRP A 24 0.51 4.24 5.53
N TYR A 25 -0.27 4.74 4.59
CA TYR A 25 -1.56 4.19 4.23
C TYR A 25 -1.64 3.94 2.73
N ILE A 26 -2.48 2.98 2.36
CA ILE A 26 -2.89 2.72 0.97
C ILE A 26 -4.41 2.71 0.90
N CYS A 27 -4.96 3.33 -0.14
CA CYS A 27 -6.40 3.31 -0.40
C CYS A 27 -6.66 3.04 -1.88
N ARG A 28 -7.89 2.63 -2.19
CA ARG A 28 -8.39 2.63 -3.57
C ARG A 28 -8.54 4.08 -4.03
N ALA A 29 -8.08 4.36 -5.24
CA ALA A 29 -8.29 5.64 -5.92
C ALA A 29 -9.46 5.55 -6.90
N ASP A 30 -10.01 6.72 -7.26
CA ASP A 30 -10.88 6.85 -8.43
C ASP A 30 -10.09 6.56 -9.73
N ASP A 31 -10.83 6.40 -10.84
CA ASP A 31 -10.21 6.01 -12.12
C ASP A 31 -9.40 7.15 -12.77
N SER A 32 -9.47 8.38 -12.24
CA SER A 32 -8.72 9.55 -12.71
C SER A 32 -7.32 9.64 -12.13
N GLU A 33 -7.13 9.29 -10.86
CA GLU A 33 -5.88 9.53 -10.12
C GLU A 33 -5.21 8.24 -9.61
N GLY A 34 -3.90 8.29 -9.32
CA GLY A 34 -3.17 7.20 -8.66
C GLY A 34 -2.52 6.14 -9.56
N PHE A 35 -1.95 5.11 -8.93
CA PHE A 35 -1.16 4.08 -9.60
C PHE A 35 -2.03 2.95 -10.12
N ILE A 36 -1.84 2.59 -11.39
CA ILE A 36 -2.54 1.47 -12.04
C ILE A 36 -2.18 0.16 -11.36
N VAL A 37 -3.20 -0.63 -11.05
CA VAL A 37 -3.06 -1.98 -10.51
C VAL A 37 -3.26 -3.03 -11.60
N TRP A 38 -2.18 -3.74 -11.90
CA TRP A 38 -2.17 -4.89 -12.79
C TRP A 38 -2.59 -6.14 -12.01
N LYS A 39 -3.50 -6.93 -12.56
CA LYS A 39 -3.80 -8.27 -12.02
C LYS A 39 -2.78 -9.26 -12.55
N ASP A 40 -2.07 -9.90 -11.63
CA ASP A 40 -1.28 -11.09 -11.90
C ASP A 40 -2.04 -12.34 -11.46
N LYS A 41 -1.56 -13.53 -11.85
CA LYS A 41 -2.14 -14.83 -11.49
C LYS A 41 -2.33 -15.03 -9.98
N ARG A 42 -1.53 -14.34 -9.14
CA ARG A 42 -1.50 -14.53 -7.67
C ARG A 42 -1.71 -13.27 -6.85
N CYS A 43 -1.57 -12.09 -7.44
CA CYS A 43 -1.62 -10.84 -6.68
C CYS A 43 -1.96 -9.64 -7.57
N ALA A 44 -2.39 -8.56 -6.93
CA ALA A 44 -2.36 -7.23 -7.48
C ALA A 44 -0.92 -6.69 -7.48
N ARG A 45 -0.50 -6.04 -8.56
CA ARG A 45 0.79 -5.35 -8.66
C ARG A 45 0.58 -3.90 -9.09
N PHE A 46 1.44 -3.02 -8.64
CA PHE A 46 1.54 -1.64 -9.12
C PHE A 46 3.01 -1.21 -9.04
N SER A 47 3.38 -0.14 -9.74
CA SER A 47 4.76 0.36 -9.78
C SER A 47 4.82 1.75 -9.15
N ALA A 48 5.39 1.85 -7.95
CA ALA A 48 5.56 3.11 -7.22
C ALA A 48 6.97 3.17 -6.57
N GLY A 49 8.02 3.24 -7.41
CA GLY A 49 9.41 3.07 -6.96
C GLY A 49 9.84 4.03 -5.85
N PHE A 50 9.48 5.31 -5.95
CA PHE A 50 9.84 6.32 -4.95
C PHE A 50 9.17 6.07 -3.58
N ILE A 51 7.91 5.61 -3.57
CA ILE A 51 7.17 5.28 -2.35
C ILE A 51 7.76 4.03 -1.71
N VAL A 52 8.00 2.99 -2.51
CA VAL A 52 8.60 1.73 -2.02
C VAL A 52 9.96 2.00 -1.39
N GLN A 53 10.80 2.84 -2.00
CA GLN A 53 12.08 3.23 -1.41
C GLN A 53 11.93 3.94 -0.07
N ARG A 54 10.93 4.82 0.09
CA ARG A 54 10.64 5.48 1.37
C ARG A 54 10.17 4.49 2.44
N LEU A 55 9.21 3.62 2.10
CA LEU A 55 8.70 2.58 2.99
C LEU A 55 9.84 1.66 3.48
N MET A 56 10.70 1.20 2.57
CA MET A 56 11.83 0.34 2.92
C MET A 56 12.85 1.05 3.79
N ARG A 57 13.17 2.32 3.50
CA ARG A 57 14.07 3.12 4.32
C ARG A 57 13.53 3.30 5.74
N GLN A 58 12.26 3.63 5.87
CA GLN A 58 11.62 3.83 7.17
C GLN A 58 11.48 2.53 7.97
N ALA A 59 11.21 1.41 7.28
CA ALA A 59 11.25 0.08 7.87
C ALA A 59 12.68 -0.46 8.13
N LYS A 60 13.73 0.30 7.79
CA LYS A 60 15.14 -0.07 7.92
C LYS A 60 15.48 -1.39 7.21
N VAL A 61 14.94 -1.58 6.01
CA VAL A 61 15.12 -2.80 5.20
C VAL A 61 16.13 -2.57 4.08
N GLU A 62 17.27 -3.25 4.15
CA GLU A 62 18.32 -3.24 3.13
C GLU A 62 18.28 -4.50 2.26
N ARG A 63 17.17 -4.71 1.54
CA ARG A 63 16.96 -5.87 0.66
C ARG A 63 16.43 -5.46 -0.70
N LYS A 64 16.51 -6.37 -1.68
CA LYS A 64 15.89 -6.16 -3.01
C LYS A 64 14.37 -6.25 -2.97
N SER A 65 13.81 -7.01 -2.03
CA SER A 65 12.37 -7.23 -1.89
C SER A 65 11.97 -7.40 -0.43
N VAL A 66 10.76 -6.99 -0.10
CA VAL A 66 10.16 -7.12 1.23
C VAL A 66 8.66 -7.31 1.10
N GLN A 67 8.02 -7.94 2.07
CA GLN A 67 6.58 -7.91 2.22
C GLN A 67 6.21 -7.19 3.51
N PHE A 68 5.18 -6.36 3.44
CA PHE A 68 4.61 -5.71 4.60
C PHE A 68 3.24 -6.31 4.92
N MET A 69 2.92 -6.35 6.20
CA MET A 69 1.56 -6.60 6.65
C MET A 69 0.73 -5.31 6.53
N MET A 70 -0.58 -5.47 6.49
CA MET A 70 -1.52 -4.35 6.50
C MET A 70 -2.46 -4.49 7.70
N ALA A 71 -2.85 -3.36 8.27
CA ALA A 71 -3.91 -3.34 9.28
C ALA A 71 -5.20 -3.87 8.65
N ARG A 72 -5.91 -4.71 9.41
CA ARG A 72 -7.17 -5.30 8.96
C ARG A 72 -8.31 -4.28 8.91
N MET A 73 -8.36 -3.41 9.91
CA MET A 73 -9.38 -2.36 10.01
C MET A 73 -8.86 -1.10 9.31
N PRO A 74 -9.58 -0.55 8.33
CA PRO A 74 -9.22 0.72 7.72
C PRO A 74 -9.57 1.90 8.64
N VAL A 75 -8.94 3.04 8.37
CA VAL A 75 -9.38 4.36 8.83
C VAL A 75 -10.23 4.97 7.72
N GLU A 76 -11.42 5.49 8.05
CA GLU A 76 -12.27 6.16 7.08
C GLU A 76 -12.07 7.68 7.13
N ILE A 77 -11.72 8.27 6.00
CA ILE A 77 -11.52 9.72 5.86
C ILE A 77 -12.25 10.16 4.60
N GLY A 78 -13.24 11.05 4.74
CA GLY A 78 -14.01 11.55 3.60
C GLY A 78 -14.75 10.45 2.80
N GLY A 79 -15.15 9.35 3.46
CA GLY A 79 -15.78 8.21 2.81
C GLY A 79 -14.81 7.26 2.08
N VAL A 80 -13.50 7.49 2.19
CA VAL A 80 -12.46 6.63 1.61
C VAL A 80 -11.82 5.79 2.72
N ALA A 81 -11.72 4.48 2.48
CA ALA A 81 -11.07 3.55 3.38
C ALA A 81 -9.55 3.52 3.15
N TYR A 82 -8.79 3.91 4.16
CA TYR A 82 -7.32 3.90 4.18
C TYR A 82 -6.82 2.75 5.05
N TYR A 83 -5.99 1.88 4.47
CA TYR A 83 -5.41 0.74 5.18
C TYR A 83 -3.96 1.03 5.53
N LYS A 84 -3.63 0.96 6.82
CA LYS A 84 -2.28 1.18 7.32
C LYS A 84 -1.33 0.08 6.89
N ILE A 85 -0.15 0.46 6.40
CA ILE A 85 0.97 -0.44 6.11
C ILE A 85 1.81 -0.59 7.38
N LEU A 86 2.01 -1.82 7.85
CA LEU A 86 2.72 -2.12 9.08
C LEU A 86 4.22 -2.27 8.79
N LEU A 87 4.99 -1.23 9.07
CA LEU A 87 6.44 -1.19 8.83
C LEU A 87 7.28 -1.86 9.94
N SER A 88 6.70 -2.13 11.11
CA SER A 88 7.44 -2.64 12.27
C SER A 88 7.86 -4.11 12.16
N ASN A 89 7.15 -4.91 11.36
CA ASN A 89 7.38 -6.34 11.21
C ASN A 89 7.44 -6.72 9.71
N PRO A 90 8.46 -6.25 8.97
CA PRO A 90 8.63 -6.62 7.58
C PRO A 90 8.95 -8.11 7.46
N ILE A 91 8.29 -8.79 6.52
CA ILE A 91 8.59 -10.17 6.17
C ILE A 91 9.64 -10.15 5.08
N LEU A 92 10.83 -10.66 5.41
CA LEU A 92 11.95 -10.75 4.50
C LEU A 92 11.81 -12.02 3.63
N ARG A 93 12.18 -11.91 2.35
CA ARG A 93 12.24 -13.03 1.40
C ARG A 93 13.67 -13.27 0.96
#